data_AF-A0A8B8F2Q7-F1
#
_entry.id   AF-A0A8B8F2Q7-F1
#
_cell.length_a   1.000
_cell.length_b   1.000
_cell.length_c   1.000
_cell.angle_alpha   90.00
_cell.angle_beta   90.00
_cell.angle_gamma   90.00
#
_symmetry.space_group_name_H-M   'P 1'
#
loop_
_entity.id
_entity.type
_entity.pdbx_description
1 polymer ?
#
loop_
_entity_poly.entity_id
_entity_poly.type
_entity_poly.pdbx_seq_one_letter_code
_entity_poly.pdbx_strand_id
1 'polypeptide(L)'
;METISIALIIFQLMQVFTMDQHRCPKDGTVECCSGYYELENRCIECFGWVGFNCSTPCTTGRYGYQCKASCHCKDNEVCNRFQGCISIDGVHHYREMCNPWKNQKDFKLV
;
A
#
# COMPACT_ATOMS: atom_id res chain seq x y z
N MET A 1 35.07 27.96 6.06
CA MET A 1 34.90 26.93 7.12
C MET A 1 33.53 27.08 7.80
N GLU A 2 33.11 28.29 8.12
CA GLU A 2 31.80 28.54 8.76
C GLU A 2 30.58 28.13 7.92
N THR A 3 30.65 28.31 6.59
CA THR A 3 29.57 27.91 5.65
C THR A 3 29.33 26.40 5.60
N ILE A 4 30.39 25.59 5.74
CA ILE A 4 30.31 24.13 5.74
C ILE A 4 29.63 23.65 7.03
N SER A 5 30.00 24.23 8.18
CA SER A 5 29.38 23.92 9.47
C SER A 5 27.88 24.26 9.48
N ILE A 6 27.49 25.40 8.91
CA ILE A 6 26.07 25.81 8.80
C ILE A 6 25.30 24.86 7.88
N ALA A 7 25.85 24.48 6.73
CA ALA A 7 25.21 23.55 5.80
C ALA A 7 24.98 22.16 6.41
N LEU A 8 25.93 21.66 7.21
CA LEU A 8 25.78 20.40 7.94
C LEU A 8 24.71 20.50 9.04
N ILE A 9 24.66 21.60 9.79
CA ILE A 9 23.60 21.82 10.80
C ILE A 9 22.23 21.88 10.13
N ILE A 10 22.10 22.59 9.00
CA ILE A 10 20.84 22.62 8.23
C ILE A 10 20.48 21.22 7.74
N PHE A 11 21.43 20.46 7.17
CA PHE A 11 21.17 19.09 6.72
C PHE A 11 20.72 18.17 7.86
N GLN A 12 21.33 18.28 9.04
CA GLN A 12 20.95 17.55 10.25
C GLN A 12 19.56 17.97 10.75
N LEU A 13 19.21 19.27 10.68
CA LEU A 13 17.87 19.78 11.02
C LEU A 13 16.80 19.38 9.99
N MET A 14 17.16 19.32 8.70
CA MET A 14 16.26 18.88 7.63
C MET A 14 15.93 17.38 7.74
N GLN A 15 16.82 16.57 8.32
CA GLN A 15 16.54 15.16 8.64
C GLN A 15 15.63 14.98 9.87
N VAL A 16 15.51 15.97 10.75
CA VAL A 16 14.60 15.95 11.92
C VAL A 16 13.13 16.14 11.48
N PHE A 17 12.86 16.65 10.28
CA PHE A 17 11.51 16.87 9.78
C PHE A 17 10.81 15.66 9.15
N THR A 18 11.41 14.46 9.16
CA THR A 18 10.65 13.25 8.77
C THR A 18 9.81 12.74 9.94
N MET A 19 9.00 13.62 10.54
CA MET A 19 8.10 13.27 11.64
C MET A 19 6.67 13.08 11.10
N ASP A 20 6.24 11.83 11.03
CA ASP A 20 4.89 11.35 11.37
C ASP A 20 3.67 12.17 10.90
N GLN A 21 3.65 12.61 9.63
CA GLN A 21 2.55 13.43 9.08
C GLN A 21 1.21 12.71 8.88
N HIS A 22 1.07 11.47 9.35
CA HIS A 22 -0.11 10.64 9.08
C HIS A 22 -0.73 10.07 10.36
N ARG A 23 -0.58 10.77 11.50
CA ARG A 23 -1.29 10.45 12.74
C ARG A 23 -2.44 11.42 12.99
N CYS A 24 -3.59 10.88 13.37
CA CYS A 24 -4.84 11.59 13.60
C CYS A 24 -5.43 11.18 14.97
N PRO A 25 -6.06 12.11 15.71
CA PRO A 25 -6.83 11.76 16.92
C PRO A 25 -8.03 10.87 16.58
N LYS A 26 -8.23 9.80 17.34
CA LYS A 26 -9.32 8.81 17.19
C LYS A 26 -9.75 8.34 18.58
N ASP A 27 -10.98 8.64 19.00
CA ASP A 27 -11.54 8.15 20.29
C ASP A 27 -10.62 8.33 21.53
N GLY A 28 -9.88 9.43 21.59
CA GLY A 28 -8.95 9.73 22.69
C GLY A 28 -7.54 9.14 22.56
N THR A 29 -7.26 8.40 21.49
CA THR A 29 -5.92 7.91 21.11
C THR A 29 -5.38 8.65 19.89
N VAL A 30 -4.07 8.52 19.63
CA VAL A 30 -3.42 9.04 18.42
C VAL A 30 -3.00 7.86 17.56
N GLU A 31 -3.68 7.68 16.43
CA GLU A 31 -3.54 6.52 15.54
C GLU A 31 -3.21 6.98 14.12
N CYS A 32 -2.86 6.05 13.24
CA CYS A 32 -2.70 6.38 11.83
C CYS A 32 -4.02 6.89 11.21
N CYS A 33 -3.94 7.91 10.37
CA CYS A 33 -5.10 8.46 9.67
C CYS A 33 -5.73 7.43 8.73
N SER A 34 -6.99 7.64 8.35
CA SER A 34 -7.64 6.81 7.32
C SER A 34 -6.83 6.80 6.02
N GLY A 35 -6.65 5.63 5.42
CA GLY A 35 -5.78 5.42 4.27
C GLY A 35 -4.35 4.99 4.63
N TYR A 36 -4.07 4.77 5.92
CA TYR A 36 -2.80 4.25 6.43
C TYR A 36 -3.02 3.10 7.40
N TYR A 37 -2.00 2.26 7.57
CA TYR A 37 -1.93 1.21 8.59
C TYR A 37 -0.61 1.31 9.35
N GLU A 38 -0.59 0.82 10.58
CA GLU A 38 0.61 0.84 11.41
C GLU A 38 1.50 -0.38 11.15
N LEU A 39 2.79 -0.12 10.87
CA LEU A 39 3.83 -1.14 10.77
C LEU A 39 5.12 -0.58 11.38
N GLU A 40 5.68 -1.27 12.38
CA GLU A 40 6.92 -0.87 13.07
C GLU A 40 6.87 0.59 13.55
N ASN A 41 5.75 1.00 14.17
CA ASN A 41 5.53 2.37 14.65
C ASN A 41 5.60 3.44 13.54
N ARG A 42 5.30 3.07 12.29
CA ARG A 42 5.17 3.99 11.15
C ARG A 42 3.80 3.82 10.51
N CYS A 43 3.23 4.94 10.04
CA CYS A 43 2.02 4.92 9.24
C CYS A 43 2.37 4.71 7.77
N ILE A 44 2.00 3.54 7.25
CA ILE A 44 2.26 3.13 5.86
C ILE A 44 0.98 3.33 5.04
N GLU A 45 1.09 3.95 3.87
CA GLU A 45 -0.05 4.24 3.00
C GLU A 45 -0.65 2.93 2.43
N CYS A 46 -1.97 2.83 2.44
CA CYS A 46 -2.69 1.68 1.91
C CYS A 46 -2.50 1.58 0.38
N PHE A 47 -2.13 0.40 -0.11
CA PHE A 47 -2.03 0.11 -1.53
C PHE A 47 -3.11 -0.87 -1.98
N GLY A 48 -3.96 -0.45 -2.91
CA GLY A 48 -5.14 -1.18 -3.35
C GLY A 48 -6.26 -1.29 -2.31
N TRP A 49 -6.07 -0.76 -1.11
CA TRP A 49 -7.02 -0.76 0.00
C TRP A 49 -7.27 0.70 0.45
N VAL A 50 -8.34 0.93 1.19
CA VAL A 50 -8.76 2.21 1.78
C VAL A 50 -9.34 1.99 3.18
N GLY A 51 -9.58 3.11 3.88
CA GLY A 51 -10.14 3.13 5.22
C GLY A 51 -9.07 3.00 6.31
N PHE A 52 -9.53 2.85 7.54
CA PHE A 52 -8.66 2.66 8.70
C PHE A 52 -8.01 1.27 8.64
N ASN A 53 -6.70 1.20 8.90
CA ASN A 53 -5.89 -0.02 8.81
C ASN A 53 -6.08 -0.80 7.49
N CYS A 54 -6.36 -0.08 6.39
CA CYS A 54 -6.53 -0.69 5.06
C CYS A 54 -7.60 -1.80 5.01
N SER A 55 -8.66 -1.69 5.81
CA SER A 55 -9.67 -2.73 5.99
C SER A 55 -10.62 -2.92 4.80
N THR A 56 -10.73 -1.93 3.91
CA THR A 56 -11.69 -1.96 2.78
C THR A 56 -10.95 -2.02 1.45
N PRO A 57 -11.22 -3.01 0.57
CA PRO A 57 -10.56 -3.07 -0.73
C PRO A 57 -11.03 -1.91 -1.63
N CYS A 58 -10.23 -1.53 -2.63
CA CYS A 58 -10.71 -0.58 -3.64
C CYS A 58 -12.00 -1.05 -4.28
N THR A 59 -12.93 -0.10 -4.47
CA THR A 59 -14.10 -0.29 -5.31
C THR A 59 -13.68 -0.59 -6.75
N THR A 60 -14.51 -1.34 -7.48
CA THR A 60 -14.31 -1.63 -8.90
C THR A 60 -14.02 -0.36 -9.69
N GLY A 61 -13.03 -0.41 -10.58
CA GLY A 61 -12.63 0.74 -11.40
C GLY A 61 -11.61 1.67 -10.75
N ARG A 62 -11.15 1.40 -9.52
CA ARG A 62 -10.10 2.17 -8.83
C ARG A 62 -8.90 1.29 -8.46
N TYR A 63 -7.72 1.88 -8.40
CA TYR A 63 -6.48 1.16 -8.04
C TYR A 63 -5.41 2.06 -7.40
N GLY A 64 -4.33 1.43 -6.94
CA GLY A 64 -3.13 2.11 -6.43
C GLY A 64 -3.29 2.61 -4.99
N TYR A 65 -2.47 3.60 -4.62
CA TYR A 65 -2.48 4.17 -3.27
C TYR A 65 -3.82 4.82 -2.93
N GLN A 66 -4.44 4.36 -1.85
CA GLN A 66 -5.76 4.77 -1.37
C GLN A 66 -6.83 4.81 -2.49
N CYS A 67 -6.69 3.98 -3.52
CA CYS A 67 -7.62 3.93 -4.66
C CYS A 67 -7.79 5.27 -5.39
N LYS A 68 -6.78 6.15 -5.34
CA LYS A 68 -6.83 7.49 -5.96
C LYS A 68 -6.84 7.42 -7.49
N ALA A 69 -6.28 6.36 -8.08
CA ALA A 69 -6.24 6.17 -9.52
C ALA A 69 -7.50 5.48 -10.05
N SER A 70 -7.92 5.88 -11.26
CA SER A 70 -9.06 5.31 -11.98
C SER A 70 -8.60 4.43 -13.13
N CYS A 71 -9.26 3.29 -13.32
CA CYS A 71 -9.01 2.40 -14.44
C CYS A 71 -9.67 2.90 -15.72
N HIS A 72 -8.91 2.86 -16.81
CA HIS A 72 -9.38 3.15 -18.17
C HIS A 72 -9.00 1.98 -19.09
N CYS A 73 -9.55 0.81 -18.80
CA CYS A 73 -9.15 -0.44 -19.40
C CYS A 73 -9.83 -0.68 -20.76
N LYS A 74 -9.17 -1.43 -21.63
CA LYS A 74 -9.72 -1.93 -22.89
C LYS A 74 -10.62 -3.15 -22.65
N ASP A 75 -11.35 -3.58 -23.68
CA ASP A 75 -12.30 -4.71 -23.58
C ASP A 75 -11.67 -6.01 -23.07
N ASN A 76 -10.41 -6.29 -23.41
CA ASN A 76 -9.69 -7.50 -23.02
C ASN A 76 -8.86 -7.35 -21.72
N GLU A 77 -9.20 -6.36 -20.89
CA GLU A 77 -8.51 -6.05 -19.65
C GLU A 77 -9.49 -6.00 -18.47
N VAL A 78 -9.00 -6.32 -17.28
CA VAL A 78 -9.73 -6.14 -16.03
C VAL A 78 -9.02 -5.14 -15.14
N CYS A 79 -9.80 -4.37 -14.39
CA CYS A 79 -9.26 -3.44 -13.41
C CYS A 79 -8.88 -4.18 -12.13
N ASN A 80 -7.57 -4.36 -11.93
CA ASN A 80 -6.96 -4.85 -10.71
C ASN A 80 -6.68 -3.68 -9.76
N ARG A 81 -7.16 -3.80 -8.52
CA ARG A 81 -6.99 -2.80 -7.44
C ARG A 81 -5.54 -2.43 -7.10
N PHE A 82 -4.57 -3.27 -7.43
CA PHE A 82 -3.14 -2.99 -7.20
C PHE A 82 -2.47 -2.45 -8.47
N GLN A 83 -2.71 -3.08 -9.61
CA GLN A 83 -1.93 -2.84 -10.83
C GLN A 83 -2.64 -1.95 -11.87
N GLY A 84 -3.94 -1.67 -11.69
CA GLY A 84 -4.75 -1.02 -12.72
C GLY A 84 -5.20 -2.02 -13.77
N CYS A 85 -5.10 -1.67 -15.05
CA CYS A 85 -5.56 -2.55 -16.13
C CYS A 85 -4.57 -3.69 -16.38
N ILE A 86 -5.06 -4.93 -16.29
CA ILE A 86 -4.31 -6.15 -16.61
C ILE A 86 -5.07 -6.97 -17.64
N SER A 87 -4.36 -7.61 -18.57
CA SER A 87 -5.00 -8.45 -19.60
C SER A 87 -5.71 -9.64 -18.95
N ILE A 88 -6.85 -10.03 -19.50
CA ILE A 88 -7.59 -11.22 -19.03
C ILE A 88 -6.71 -12.47 -19.08
N ASP A 89 -5.90 -12.62 -20.13
CA ASP A 89 -4.92 -13.71 -20.25
C ASP A 89 -3.91 -13.72 -19.08
N GLY A 90 -3.50 -12.54 -18.61
CA GLY A 90 -2.63 -12.38 -17.45
C GLY A 90 -3.30 -12.76 -16.13
N VAL A 91 -4.62 -12.55 -16.01
CA VAL A 91 -5.40 -12.93 -14.81
C VAL A 91 -5.43 -14.45 -14.62
N HIS A 92 -5.56 -15.20 -15.71
CA HIS A 92 -5.57 -16.66 -15.67
C HIS A 92 -4.22 -17.20 -15.15
N HIS A 93 -3.12 -16.62 -15.60
CA HIS A 93 -1.79 -16.97 -15.11
C HIS A 93 -1.57 -16.55 -13.65
N TYR A 94 -2.01 -15.35 -13.26
CA TYR A 94 -1.89 -14.85 -11.88
C TYR A 94 -2.63 -15.73 -10.85
N ARG A 95 -3.82 -16.22 -11.18
CA ARG A 95 -4.59 -17.13 -10.29
C ARG A 95 -3.93 -18.48 -10.05
N GLU A 96 -3.15 -18.97 -11.03
CA GLU A 96 -2.39 -20.21 -10.87
C GLU A 96 -1.18 -20.01 -9.94
N MET A 97 -0.54 -18.84 -9.98
CA MET A 97 0.61 -18.50 -9.11
C MET A 97 0.23 -18.29 -7.64
N CYS A 98 -0.94 -17.72 -7.34
CA CYS A 98 -1.42 -17.55 -5.95
C CYS A 98 -1.95 -18.84 -5.30
N ASN A 99 -1.90 -19.97 -6.02
CA ASN A 99 -2.33 -21.26 -5.47
C ASN A 99 -1.17 -22.28 -5.42
N PRO A 100 -0.08 -22.00 -4.68
CA PRO A 100 1.04 -22.93 -4.54
C PRO A 100 0.66 -24.26 -3.84
N TRP A 101 -0.56 -24.35 -3.31
CA TRP A 101 -1.09 -25.53 -2.59
C TRP A 101 -2.11 -26.34 -3.39
N LYS A 102 -2.50 -25.91 -4.60
CA LYS A 102 -3.56 -26.58 -5.37
C LYS A 102 -3.18 -28.00 -5.84
N ASN A 103 -1.88 -28.32 -5.81
CA ASN A 103 -1.33 -29.63 -6.16
C ASN A 103 -0.59 -30.32 -4.99
N GLN A 104 -0.86 -29.97 -3.74
CA GLN A 104 -0.32 -30.72 -2.60
C GLN A 104 -1.29 -31.83 -2.17
N LYS A 105 -1.35 -32.91 -2.96
CA LYS A 105 -2.00 -34.18 -2.58
C LYS A 105 -1.07 -35.12 -1.77
N ASP A 106 0.06 -34.63 -1.26
CA ASP A 106 1.08 -35.45 -0.59
C ASP A 106 1.51 -34.96 0.80
N PHE A 107 0.70 -34.17 1.51
CA PHE A 107 0.92 -33.98 2.96
C PHE A 107 0.03 -34.94 3.76
N LYS A 108 0.41 -36.22 3.74
CA LYS A 108 0.06 -37.15 4.83
C LYS A 108 0.66 -36.56 6.11
N LEU A 109 -0.18 -35.92 6.91
CA LEU A 109 0.15 -35.66 8.31
C LEU A 109 0.15 -37.01 9.05
N VAL A 110 1.22 -37.22 9.78
CA VAL A 110 1.46 -38.30 10.75
C VAL A 110 0.26 -38.49 11.69
#